data_AF-A0A2M7KFE9-F1
#
_entry.id   AF-A0A2M7KFE9-F1
#
_cell.length_a   1.000
_cell.length_b   1.000
_cell.length_c   1.000
_cell.angle_alpha   90.00
_cell.angle_beta   90.00
_cell.angle_gamma   90.00
#
_symmetry.space_group_name_H-M   'P 1'
#
loop_
_entity.id
_entity.type
_entity.pdbx_description
1 polymer ?
#
loop_
_entity_poly.entity_id
_entity_poly.type
_entity_poly.pdbx_seq_one_letter_code
_entity_poly.pdbx_strand_id
1 'polypeptide(L)'
;MRPRWTVALTVFCAGLHFAQTAFAQPETALVVENDYATLAVGADGQNLQFADRQSGTDYCAEPGKSPFARVTKAGKEYPAAKASFADRRLTLEFGAAGVSAVLKVTAAKRYFVVEVVSVSDESVSQFTFVDVRLTLKGALAEP
;
A
#
# COMPACT_ATOMS: atom_id res chain seq x y z
N MET A 1 -60.16 -34.03 24.66
CA MET A 1 -59.58 -33.39 25.86
C MET A 1 -58.60 -34.35 26.51
N ARG A 2 -57.45 -33.82 26.97
CA ARG A 2 -56.21 -34.45 27.51
C ARG A 2 -55.09 -34.78 26.50
N PRO A 3 -53.82 -34.35 26.77
CA PRO A 3 -52.72 -34.38 25.81
C PRO A 3 -51.83 -35.62 25.97
N ARG A 4 -51.04 -35.97 24.95
CA ARG A 4 -49.88 -36.88 25.08
C ARG A 4 -48.65 -36.19 24.49
N TRP A 5 -47.68 -35.90 25.35
CA TRP A 5 -46.39 -35.30 25.02
C TRP A 5 -45.55 -36.26 24.17
N THR A 6 -45.01 -35.77 23.07
CA THR A 6 -43.90 -36.41 22.36
C THR A 6 -42.64 -35.62 22.69
N VAL A 7 -41.72 -36.28 23.37
CA VAL A 7 -40.38 -35.79 23.70
C VAL A 7 -39.63 -35.55 22.40
N ALA A 8 -39.31 -34.29 22.08
CA ALA A 8 -38.40 -33.96 21.00
C ALA A 8 -36.97 -33.93 21.56
N LEU A 9 -36.15 -34.88 21.12
CA LEU A 9 -34.75 -35.02 21.47
C LEU A 9 -33.94 -33.95 20.73
N THR A 10 -33.53 -32.90 21.43
CA THR A 10 -32.67 -31.84 20.86
C THR A 10 -31.24 -32.35 20.76
N VAL A 11 -30.76 -32.60 19.54
CA VAL A 11 -29.33 -32.84 19.27
C VAL A 11 -28.61 -31.49 19.33
N PHE A 12 -27.80 -31.30 20.35
CA PHE A 12 -26.96 -30.12 20.54
C PHE A 12 -25.71 -30.25 19.66
N CYS A 13 -25.78 -29.80 18.41
CA CYS A 13 -24.58 -29.60 17.60
C CYS A 13 -23.86 -28.35 18.12
N ALA A 14 -22.84 -28.55 18.95
CA ALA A 14 -21.90 -27.50 19.34
C ALA A 14 -21.09 -27.06 18.12
N GLY A 15 -21.64 -26.12 17.34
CA GLY A 15 -20.95 -25.49 16.22
C GLY A 15 -19.86 -24.55 16.73
N LEU A 16 -18.60 -24.99 16.68
CA LEU A 16 -17.45 -24.09 16.75
C LEU A 16 -17.55 -23.09 15.59
N HIS A 17 -17.95 -21.86 15.91
CA HIS A 17 -17.92 -20.76 14.97
C HIS A 17 -16.46 -20.32 14.82
N PHE A 18 -15.77 -20.82 13.79
CA PHE A 18 -14.54 -20.18 13.32
C PHE A 18 -14.94 -18.80 12.79
N ALA A 19 -14.75 -17.77 13.61
CA ALA A 19 -14.78 -16.40 13.13
C ALA A 19 -13.61 -16.24 12.15
N GLN A 20 -13.92 -16.26 10.85
CA GLN A 20 -12.94 -15.90 9.82
C GLN A 20 -12.66 -14.41 9.96
N THR A 21 -11.57 -14.07 10.62
CA THR A 21 -10.99 -12.73 10.52
C THR A 21 -10.52 -12.57 9.08
N ALA A 22 -11.33 -11.93 8.25
CA ALA A 22 -10.89 -11.49 6.94
C ALA A 22 -9.74 -10.49 7.18
N PHE A 23 -8.54 -10.82 6.72
CA PHE A 23 -7.47 -9.84 6.62
C PHE A 23 -7.93 -8.82 5.57
N ALA A 24 -8.25 -7.60 6.03
CA ALA A 24 -8.56 -6.52 5.14
C ALA A 24 -7.35 -6.30 4.21
N GLN A 25 -7.55 -6.44 2.91
CA GLN A 25 -6.52 -6.03 1.96
C GLN A 25 -6.35 -4.51 2.09
N PRO A 26 -5.11 -4.00 2.12
CA PRO A 26 -4.88 -2.56 2.21
C PRO A 26 -5.58 -1.87 1.04
N GLU A 27 -6.38 -0.85 1.34
CA GLU A 27 -7.03 -0.02 0.33
C GLU A 27 -5.97 0.61 -0.58
N THR A 28 -6.19 0.60 -1.88
CA THR A 28 -5.22 1.13 -2.85
C THR A 28 -5.47 2.63 -3.08
N ALA A 29 -4.44 3.45 -2.87
CA ALA A 29 -4.50 4.89 -3.16
C ALA A 29 -4.11 5.23 -4.59
N LEU A 30 -3.09 4.55 -5.12
CA LEU A 30 -2.55 4.82 -6.46
C LEU A 30 -2.35 3.51 -7.20
N VAL A 31 -2.78 3.47 -8.46
CA VAL A 31 -2.28 2.52 -9.47
C VAL A 31 -1.96 3.33 -10.72
N VAL A 32 -0.72 3.26 -11.18
CA VAL A 32 -0.31 3.80 -12.48
C VAL A 32 0.41 2.75 -13.28
N GLU A 33 0.14 2.75 -14.58
CA GLU A 33 0.62 1.73 -15.50
C GLU A 33 1.19 2.36 -16.76
N ASN A 34 2.23 1.73 -17.31
CA ASN A 34 2.67 1.97 -18.67
C ASN A 34 2.69 0.65 -19.45
N ASP A 35 3.35 0.60 -20.62
CA ASP A 35 3.38 -0.62 -21.43
C ASP A 35 4.13 -1.79 -20.75
N TYR A 36 4.97 -1.51 -19.74
CA TYR A 36 5.91 -2.47 -19.14
C TYR A 36 5.71 -2.70 -17.65
N ALA A 37 5.25 -1.70 -16.89
CA ALA A 37 5.24 -1.76 -15.45
C ALA A 37 3.94 -1.24 -14.84
N THR A 38 3.58 -1.82 -13.70
CA THR A 38 2.54 -1.31 -12.79
C THR A 38 3.21 -0.88 -11.48
N LEU A 39 2.97 0.35 -11.05
CA LEU A 39 3.36 0.88 -9.74
C LEU A 39 2.09 1.16 -8.94
N ALA A 40 2.00 0.59 -7.74
CA ALA A 40 0.85 0.79 -6.85
C ALA A 40 1.26 1.16 -5.43
N VAL A 41 0.48 2.04 -4.79
CA VAL A 41 0.68 2.54 -3.42
C VAL A 41 -0.63 2.42 -2.65
N GLY A 42 -0.54 1.93 -1.41
CA GLY A 42 -1.67 1.76 -0.52
C GLY A 42 -2.06 3.07 0.15
N ALA A 43 -3.31 3.17 0.59
CA ALA A 43 -3.83 4.29 1.36
C ALA A 43 -3.13 4.47 2.70
N ASP A 44 -2.38 3.46 3.16
CA ASP A 44 -1.48 3.47 4.31
C ASP A 44 -0.07 4.01 3.99
N GLY A 45 0.19 4.42 2.74
CA GLY A 45 1.49 4.93 2.29
C GLY A 45 2.52 3.85 1.97
N GLN A 46 2.15 2.56 1.96
CA GLN A 46 3.06 1.46 1.64
C GLN A 46 3.09 1.16 0.15
N ASN A 47 4.22 0.69 -0.36
CA ASN A 47 4.34 0.16 -1.72
C ASN A 47 3.52 -1.12 -1.86
N LEU A 48 2.51 -1.16 -2.72
CA LEU A 48 1.70 -2.36 -2.91
C LEU A 48 2.24 -3.28 -3.99
N GLN A 49 2.82 -2.71 -5.05
CA GLN A 49 3.22 -3.44 -6.24
C GLN A 49 4.27 -2.65 -7.03
N PHE A 50 5.25 -3.36 -7.57
CA PHE A 50 6.12 -2.91 -8.65
C PHE A 50 6.30 -4.09 -9.60
N ALA A 51 5.35 -4.25 -10.51
CA ALA A 51 5.23 -5.45 -11.31
C ALA A 51 5.59 -5.21 -12.78
N ASP A 52 6.31 -6.16 -13.35
CA ASP A 52 6.45 -6.28 -14.80
C ASP A 52 5.14 -6.82 -15.39
N ARG A 53 4.57 -6.06 -16.32
CA ARG A 53 3.30 -6.39 -16.98
C ARG A 53 3.46 -7.46 -18.04
N GLN A 54 4.66 -7.67 -18.57
CA GLN A 54 4.90 -8.68 -19.59
C GLN A 54 4.93 -10.08 -18.98
N SER A 55 5.67 -10.28 -17.89
CA SER A 55 5.72 -11.57 -17.18
C SER A 55 4.63 -11.74 -16.11
N GLY A 56 4.04 -10.63 -15.63
CA GLY A 56 3.15 -10.62 -14.48
C GLY A 56 3.87 -10.76 -13.13
N THR A 57 5.21 -10.74 -13.14
CA THR A 57 6.02 -10.85 -11.91
C THR A 57 5.95 -9.55 -11.12
N ASP A 58 5.54 -9.63 -9.86
CA ASP A 58 5.68 -8.52 -8.91
C ASP A 58 7.06 -8.56 -8.27
N TYR A 59 7.83 -7.49 -8.46
CA TYR A 59 9.15 -7.33 -7.88
C TYR A 59 9.12 -6.57 -6.55
N CYS A 60 7.97 -6.09 -6.07
CA CYS A 60 7.87 -5.50 -4.75
C CYS A 60 8.21 -6.54 -3.68
N ALA A 61 9.21 -6.24 -2.84
CA ALA A 61 9.71 -7.19 -1.85
C ALA A 61 8.72 -7.39 -0.68
N GLU A 62 8.56 -8.65 -0.28
CA GLU A 62 7.84 -9.11 0.92
C GLU A 62 8.80 -9.87 1.86
N PRO A 63 8.52 -9.99 3.19
CA PRO A 63 7.35 -9.46 3.90
C PRO A 63 7.52 -7.98 4.28
N GLY A 64 6.43 -7.23 4.22
CA GLY A 64 6.40 -5.84 4.69
C GLY A 64 6.82 -4.89 3.59
N LYS A 65 5.90 -4.71 2.65
CA LYS A 65 5.78 -3.53 1.79
C LYS A 65 6.45 -2.30 2.41
N SER A 66 7.49 -1.78 1.76
CA SER A 66 8.22 -0.62 2.28
C SER A 66 7.37 0.66 2.14
N PRO A 67 7.58 1.69 2.97
CA PRO A 67 6.94 2.98 2.76
C PRO A 67 7.30 3.54 1.38
N PHE A 68 6.34 4.05 0.64
CA PHE A 68 6.61 4.68 -0.67
C PHE A 68 7.47 5.93 -0.53
N ALA A 69 7.36 6.62 0.61
CA ALA A 69 8.14 7.80 0.92
C ALA A 69 8.45 7.94 2.41
N ARG A 70 9.49 8.72 2.72
CA ARG A 70 9.89 9.10 4.09
C ARG A 70 10.35 10.56 4.12
N VAL A 71 10.14 11.22 5.26
CA VAL A 71 10.70 12.55 5.54
C VAL A 71 11.62 12.48 6.76
N THR A 72 12.71 13.23 6.74
CA THR A 72 13.54 13.45 7.93
C THR A 72 13.29 14.86 8.45
N LYS A 73 12.91 14.97 9.72
CA LYS A 73 12.68 16.25 10.41
C LYS A 73 13.33 16.18 11.79
N ALA A 74 14.14 17.19 12.11
CA ALA A 74 14.95 17.23 13.34
C ALA A 74 15.77 15.94 13.57
N GLY A 75 16.37 15.41 12.51
CA GLY A 75 17.22 14.19 12.57
C GLY A 75 16.46 12.87 12.76
N LYS A 76 15.12 12.88 12.78
CA LYS A 76 14.29 11.67 12.86
C LYS A 76 13.54 11.43 11.56
N GLU A 77 13.54 10.18 11.10
CA GLU A 77 12.81 9.73 9.93
C GLU A 77 11.36 9.36 10.28
N TYR A 78 10.43 9.73 9.41
CA TYR A 78 9.01 9.43 9.50
C TYR A 78 8.53 8.84 8.16
N PRO A 79 7.97 7.62 8.14
CA PRO A 79 7.40 7.06 6.93
C PRO A 79 6.07 7.71 6.58
N ALA A 80 5.68 7.65 5.31
CA ALA A 80 4.31 7.94 4.91
C ALA A 80 3.34 7.02 5.68
N ALA A 81 2.32 7.60 6.26
CA ALA A 81 1.29 6.92 7.05
C ALA A 81 -0.07 6.92 6.34
N LYS A 82 -0.26 7.85 5.38
CA LYS A 82 -1.42 7.86 4.50
C LYS A 82 -1.04 8.30 3.10
N ALA A 83 -1.79 7.80 2.12
CA ALA A 83 -1.73 8.26 0.75
C ALA A 83 -3.15 8.45 0.18
N SER A 84 -3.30 9.44 -0.69
CA SER A 84 -4.49 9.62 -1.51
C SER A 84 -4.12 10.14 -2.89
N PHE A 85 -4.86 9.76 -3.92
CA PHE A 85 -4.60 10.18 -5.28
C PHE A 85 -5.83 10.82 -5.92
N ALA A 86 -5.68 12.05 -6.39
CA ALA A 86 -6.70 12.77 -7.15
C ALA A 86 -6.02 13.73 -8.12
N ASP A 87 -6.62 13.98 -9.29
CA ASP A 87 -6.13 14.95 -10.27
C ASP A 87 -4.65 14.79 -10.65
N ARG A 88 -4.18 13.54 -10.75
CA ARG A 88 -2.78 13.14 -11.01
C ARG A 88 -1.79 13.54 -9.91
N ARG A 89 -2.28 13.85 -8.72
CA ARG A 89 -1.49 14.23 -7.55
C ARG A 89 -1.64 13.18 -6.46
N LEU A 90 -0.51 12.60 -6.06
CA LEU A 90 -0.39 11.74 -4.90
C LEU A 90 -0.07 12.62 -3.70
N THR A 91 -0.99 12.69 -2.76
CA THR A 91 -0.79 13.37 -1.47
C THR A 91 -0.39 12.34 -0.43
N LEU A 92 0.70 12.61 0.28
CA LEU A 92 1.28 11.76 1.31
C LEU A 92 1.28 12.50 2.64
N GLU A 93 0.82 11.85 3.71
CA GLU A 93 0.86 12.39 5.07
C GLU A 93 1.83 11.58 5.94
N PHE A 94 2.67 12.28 6.70
CA PHE A 94 3.74 11.68 7.51
C PHE A 94 3.39 11.65 9.01
N GLY A 95 2.13 11.34 9.32
CA GLY A 95 1.63 11.08 10.67
C GLY A 95 2.20 12.00 11.75
N ALA A 96 2.98 11.44 12.67
CA ALA A 96 3.56 12.15 13.82
C ALA A 96 4.51 13.32 13.46
N ALA A 97 5.01 13.41 12.22
CA ALA A 97 5.81 14.54 11.78
C ALA A 97 4.97 15.82 11.57
N GLY A 98 3.66 15.68 11.35
CA GLY A 98 2.77 16.78 10.95
C GLY A 98 3.10 17.35 9.57
N VAL A 99 3.77 16.57 8.72
CA VAL A 99 4.21 16.98 7.37
C VAL A 99 3.31 16.31 6.33
N SER A 100 3.08 17.02 5.22
CA SER A 100 2.51 16.46 4.01
C SER A 100 3.41 16.75 2.80
N ALA A 101 3.37 15.88 1.80
CA ALA A 101 4.02 16.10 0.52
C ALA A 101 3.05 15.79 -0.63
N VAL A 102 3.18 16.54 -1.73
CA VAL A 102 2.40 16.31 -2.94
C VAL A 102 3.35 15.98 -4.07
N LEU A 103 3.10 14.83 -4.70
CA LEU A 103 3.81 14.38 -5.88
C LEU A 103 2.86 14.40 -7.08
N LYS A 104 3.32 14.87 -8.23
CA LYS A 104 2.61 14.66 -9.49
C LYS A 104 3.14 13.38 -10.12
N VAL A 105 2.25 12.44 -10.42
CA VAL A 105 2.61 11.14 -10.98
C VAL A 105 2.01 11.01 -12.37
N THR A 106 2.85 10.76 -13.38
CA THR A 106 2.43 10.55 -14.76
C THR A 106 3.09 9.30 -15.32
N ALA A 107 2.31 8.41 -15.90
CA ALA A 107 2.84 7.32 -16.70
C ALA A 107 3.05 7.79 -18.15
N ALA A 108 4.31 7.78 -18.59
CA ALA A 108 4.63 7.83 -20.01
C ALA A 108 4.74 6.39 -20.55
N LYS A 109 4.77 6.22 -21.88
CA LYS A 109 4.74 4.91 -22.52
C LYS A 109 5.77 3.89 -21.97
N ARG A 110 6.97 4.35 -21.60
CA ARG A 110 8.08 3.47 -21.19
C ARG A 110 8.68 3.81 -19.82
N TYR A 111 8.14 4.80 -19.12
CA TYR A 111 8.69 5.27 -17.84
C TYR A 111 7.62 6.01 -17.04
N PHE A 112 7.85 6.16 -15.74
CA PHE A 112 7.05 7.03 -14.90
C PHE A 112 7.78 8.35 -14.68
N VAL A 113 7.02 9.44 -14.62
CA VAL A 113 7.50 10.74 -14.16
C VAL A 113 6.86 10.99 -12.80
N VAL A 114 7.72 11.19 -11.79
CA VAL A 114 7.31 11.54 -10.42
C VAL A 114 7.96 12.87 -10.07
N GLU A 115 7.15 13.91 -9.95
CA GLU A 115 7.60 15.28 -9.70
C GLU A 115 7.23 15.68 -8.28
N VAL A 116 8.18 16.21 -7.50
CA VAL A 116 7.87 16.82 -6.21
C VAL A 116 7.23 18.18 -6.46
N VAL A 117 5.96 18.32 -6.09
CA VAL A 117 5.22 19.58 -6.24
C VAL A 117 5.42 20.44 -4.98
N SER A 118 5.29 19.83 -3.81
CA SER A 118 5.43 20.55 -2.55
C SER A 118 5.76 19.60 -1.40
N VAL A 119 6.47 20.13 -0.41
CA VAL A 119 6.59 19.58 0.94
C VAL A 119 6.11 20.69 1.88
N SER A 120 5.18 20.40 2.78
CA SER A 120 4.44 21.44 3.51
C SER A 120 5.23 22.14 4.62
N ASP A 121 6.45 21.69 4.89
CA ASP A 121 7.27 22.16 6.00
C ASP A 121 8.74 22.28 5.57
N GLU A 122 9.28 23.50 5.63
CA GLU A 122 10.64 23.84 5.22
C GLU A 122 11.70 23.30 6.18
N SER A 123 11.32 22.90 7.40
CA SER A 123 12.25 22.28 8.37
C SER A 123 12.58 20.82 8.06
N VAL A 124 11.95 20.24 7.03
CA VAL A 124 12.28 18.90 6.52
C VAL A 124 13.67 18.93 5.89
N SER A 125 14.60 18.18 6.47
CA SER A 125 15.99 18.12 6.00
C SER A 125 16.21 17.13 4.86
N GLN A 126 15.30 16.16 4.70
CA GLN A 126 15.35 15.15 3.64
C GLN A 126 13.95 14.66 3.28
N PHE A 127 13.71 14.46 1.99
CA PHE A 127 12.52 13.80 1.48
C PHE A 127 12.94 12.69 0.51
N THR A 128 12.65 11.44 0.88
CA THR A 128 12.87 10.25 0.05
C THR A 128 11.54 9.79 -0.51
N PHE A 129 11.44 9.57 -1.82
CA PHE A 129 10.21 9.16 -2.50
C PHE A 129 10.52 8.11 -3.58
N VAL A 130 9.52 7.31 -3.96
CA VAL A 130 9.71 6.10 -4.79
C VAL A 130 10.70 5.15 -4.09
N ASP A 131 10.60 5.03 -2.76
CA ASP A 131 11.44 4.12 -1.96
C ASP A 131 10.88 2.68 -2.00
N VAL A 132 10.90 2.11 -3.20
CA VAL A 132 10.42 0.77 -3.47
C VAL A 132 11.53 -0.23 -3.23
N ARG A 133 11.34 -1.13 -2.25
CA ARG A 133 12.24 -2.28 -2.08
C ARG A 133 11.88 -3.35 -3.10
N LEU A 134 12.87 -3.76 -3.88
CA LEU A 134 12.70 -4.76 -4.92
C LEU A 134 13.30 -6.11 -4.50
N THR A 135 12.74 -7.20 -5.02
CA THR A 135 13.33 -8.56 -4.91
C THR A 135 14.57 -8.73 -5.80
N LEU A 136 14.76 -7.81 -6.75
CA LEU A 136 15.92 -7.73 -7.64
C LEU A 136 17.19 -7.38 -6.86
N LYS A 137 18.31 -7.96 -7.29
CA LYS A 137 19.65 -7.75 -6.74
C LYS A 137 20.46 -6.74 -7.55
N GLY A 138 19.96 -6.30 -8.71
CA GLY A 138 20.62 -5.35 -9.59
C GLY A 138 21.72 -5.99 -10.45
N ALA A 139 21.57 -7.27 -10.80
CA ALA A 139 22.50 -7.97 -11.68
C ALA A 139 22.10 -7.78 -13.16
N LEU A 140 23.06 -7.71 -14.09
CA LEU A 140 22.79 -7.52 -15.52
C LEU A 140 21.92 -8.63 -16.17
N ALA A 141 21.82 -9.80 -15.53
CA ALA A 141 21.00 -10.91 -16.01
C ALA A 141 19.55 -10.84 -15.48
N GLU A 142 19.29 -9.96 -14.51
CA GLU A 142 17.94 -9.62 -14.07
C GLU A 142 17.36 -8.56 -15.03
N PRO A 143 16.02 -8.47 -15.15
CA PRO A 143 15.35 -7.51 -16.03
C PRO A 143 15.66 -6.04 -15.71
#